data_AF-X1IQI5-F1
#
_entry.id   AF-X1IQI5-F1
#
_cell.length_a   1.000
_cell.length_b   1.000
_cell.length_c   1.000
_cell.angle_alpha   90.00
_cell.angle_beta   90.00
_cell.angle_gamma   90.00
#
_symmetry.space_group_name_H-M   'P 1'
#
loop_
_entity.id
_entity.type
_entity.pdbx_description
1 polymer ?
#
loop_
_entity_poly.entity_id
_entity_poly.type
_entity_poly.pdbx_seq_one_letter_code
_entity_poly.pdbx_strand_id
1 'polypeptide(L)'
;HYKWVDSAMQTDNSGKENKWTQSIAVGSKTFTEMIKEALGFRAIGRKIICDEDTFELREGQTPYGKANDLDSRNTFLWSQQPPSLIGQFLHEN
;
A
#
# COMPACT_ATOMS: atom_id res chain seq x y z
N HIS A 1 -21.69 -14.53 -22.86
CA HIS A 1 -21.17 -13.57 -21.85
C HIS A 1 -19.64 -13.54 -21.75
N TYR A 2 -18.94 -14.69 -21.81
CA TYR A 2 -17.47 -14.74 -21.68
C TYR A 2 -16.67 -14.00 -22.78
N LYS A 3 -17.19 -13.93 -24.01
CA LYS A 3 -16.51 -13.30 -25.15
C LYS A 3 -16.19 -11.80 -24.94
N TRP A 4 -17.00 -11.08 -24.16
CA TRP A 4 -16.75 -9.66 -23.89
C TRP A 4 -15.56 -9.44 -22.94
N VAL A 5 -15.38 -10.35 -21.99
CA VAL A 5 -14.24 -10.32 -21.05
C VAL A 5 -12.94 -10.60 -21.79
N ASP A 6 -12.91 -11.63 -22.65
CA ASP A 6 -11.72 -11.96 -23.44
C ASP A 6 -11.34 -10.85 -24.44
N SER A 7 -12.33 -10.18 -25.04
CA SER A 7 -12.07 -9.06 -25.94
C SER A 7 -11.53 -7.83 -25.21
N ALA A 8 -12.05 -7.50 -24.01
CA ALA A 8 -11.56 -6.37 -23.22
C ALA A 8 -10.11 -6.57 -22.74
N MET A 9 -9.73 -7.81 -22.38
CA MET A 9 -8.36 -8.12 -21.96
C MET A 9 -7.33 -8.06 -23.09
N GLN A 10 -7.75 -8.08 -24.36
CA GLN A 10 -6.86 -8.05 -25.53
C GLN A 10 -6.68 -6.64 -26.13
N THR A 11 -7.65 -5.74 -25.95
CA THR A 11 -7.63 -4.40 -26.56
C THR A 11 -7.11 -3.32 -25.63
N ASP A 12 -7.24 -3.50 -24.32
CA ASP A 12 -6.81 -2.48 -23.39
C ASP A 12 -5.32 -2.60 -23.17
N ASN A 13 -4.63 -1.46 -23.08
CA ASN A 13 -3.29 -1.34 -22.55
C ASN A 13 -3.32 -1.81 -21.09
N SER A 14 -3.39 -3.14 -20.89
CA SER A 14 -3.90 -3.84 -19.72
C SER A 14 -2.90 -3.84 -18.55
N GLY A 15 -1.94 -2.93 -18.60
CA GLY A 15 -1.06 -2.65 -17.49
C GLY A 15 -1.82 -1.91 -16.40
N LYS A 16 -1.63 -2.33 -15.14
CA LYS A 16 -2.00 -1.51 -14.00
C LYS A 16 -1.23 -0.19 -14.09
N GLU A 17 -1.89 0.90 -14.49
CA GLU A 17 -1.26 2.22 -14.48
C GLU A 17 -0.93 2.62 -13.04
N ASN A 18 0.27 3.16 -12.83
CA ASN A 18 0.75 3.50 -11.49
C ASN A 18 -0.10 4.60 -10.83
N LYS A 19 -0.56 5.58 -11.60
CA LYS A 19 -1.42 6.68 -11.11
C LYS A 19 -2.72 6.19 -10.46
N TRP A 20 -3.32 5.11 -10.98
CA TRP A 20 -4.56 4.55 -10.43
C TRP A 20 -4.34 3.60 -9.27
N THR A 21 -3.14 3.06 -9.12
CA THR A 21 -2.88 1.93 -8.23
C THR A 21 -2.05 2.31 -7.02
N GLN A 22 -1.31 3.41 -7.12
CA GLN A 22 -0.40 3.89 -6.09
C GLN A 22 -0.81 5.26 -5.54
N SER A 23 -1.77 5.94 -6.18
CA SER A 23 -2.25 7.26 -5.79
C SER A 23 -3.65 7.18 -5.20
N ILE A 24 -3.92 8.02 -4.20
CA ILE A 24 -5.22 8.11 -3.52
C ILE A 24 -6.16 9.09 -4.24
N ALA A 25 -5.58 10.08 -4.91
CA ALA A 25 -6.30 11.03 -5.73
C ALA A 25 -5.45 11.39 -6.95
N VAL A 26 -6.10 11.49 -8.11
CA VAL A 26 -5.52 11.97 -9.37
C VAL A 26 -6.48 13.01 -9.94
N GLY A 27 -5.99 14.16 -10.36
CA GLY A 27 -6.84 15.21 -10.93
C GLY A 27 -6.19 16.58 -10.95
N SER A 28 -6.99 17.64 -10.77
CA SER A 28 -6.46 19.00 -10.68
C SER A 28 -5.68 19.22 -9.36
N LYS A 29 -4.85 20.26 -9.35
CA LYS A 29 -4.14 20.69 -8.15
C LYS A 29 -5.10 21.01 -7.00
N THR A 30 -6.15 21.77 -7.29
CA THR A 30 -7.17 22.15 -6.30
C THR A 30 -7.88 20.94 -5.70
N PHE A 31 -8.20 19.94 -6.53
CA PHE A 31 -8.80 18.69 -6.08
C PHE A 31 -7.84 17.90 -5.17
N THR A 32 -6.59 17.74 -5.56
CA THR A 32 -5.61 16.99 -4.77
C THR A 32 -5.24 17.68 -3.45
N GLU A 33 -5.20 19.01 -3.42
CA GLU A 33 -5.02 19.81 -2.20
C GLU A 33 -6.21 19.64 -1.25
N MET A 34 -7.44 19.74 -1.76
CA MET A 34 -8.66 19.51 -0.98
C MET A 34 -8.68 18.09 -0.36
N ILE A 35 -8.32 17.06 -1.13
CA ILE A 35 -8.25 15.69 -0.60
C ILE A 35 -7.14 15.56 0.46
N LYS A 36 -5.99 16.22 0.25
CA LYS A 36 -4.90 16.23 1.22
C LYS A 36 -5.33 16.87 2.55
N GLU A 37 -6.05 17.99 2.49
CA GLU A 37 -6.63 18.65 3.66
C GLU A 37 -7.67 17.78 4.36
N ALA A 38 -8.59 17.17 3.60
CA ALA A 38 -9.61 16.28 4.14
C ALA A 38 -9.02 15.04 4.83
N LEU A 39 -7.87 14.54 4.36
CA LEU A 39 -7.13 13.45 4.99
C LEU A 39 -6.37 13.91 6.25
N GLY A 40 -6.01 15.18 6.36
CA GLY A 40 -5.34 15.75 7.53
C GLY A 40 -4.11 14.95 7.95
N PHE A 41 -4.09 14.46 9.20
CA PHE A 41 -2.98 13.66 9.73
C PHE A 41 -2.74 12.36 8.94
N ARG A 42 -3.75 11.83 8.24
CA ARG A 42 -3.59 10.64 7.39
C ARG A 42 -2.77 10.95 6.13
N ALA A 43 -2.54 12.20 5.77
CA ALA A 43 -1.76 12.59 4.61
C ALA A 43 -0.29 12.93 4.90
N ILE A 44 0.19 12.84 6.15
CA ILE A 44 1.54 13.31 6.56
C ILE A 44 2.68 12.67 5.73
N GLY A 45 2.56 11.41 5.32
CA GLY A 45 3.54 10.72 4.46
C GLY A 45 3.34 10.90 2.95
N ARG A 46 2.32 11.67 2.53
CA ARG A 46 1.85 11.73 1.14
C ARG A 46 2.18 13.09 0.51
N LYS A 47 2.60 13.06 -0.74
CA LYS A 47 3.00 14.23 -1.53
C LYS A 47 2.10 14.36 -2.75
N ILE A 48 1.87 15.60 -3.16
CA ILE A 48 1.24 15.91 -4.44
C ILE A 48 2.37 15.95 -5.47
N ILE A 49 2.27 15.15 -6.51
CA ILE A 49 3.23 15.03 -7.61
C ILE A 49 2.52 15.52 -8.87
N CYS A 50 3.22 16.24 -9.74
CA CYS A 50 2.71 16.63 -11.05
C CYS A 50 3.21 15.61 -12.08
N ASP A 51 2.30 15.01 -12.84
CA ASP A 51 2.58 14.03 -13.89
C ASP A 51 1.74 14.31 -15.13
N GLU A 52 2.39 14.51 -16.28
CA GLU A 52 1.78 14.62 -17.63
C GLU A 52 0.45 15.41 -17.69
N ASP A 53 0.35 16.54 -16.99
CA ASP A 53 -0.83 17.44 -16.87
C ASP A 53 -1.85 17.12 -15.77
N THR A 54 -1.58 16.13 -14.93
CA THR A 54 -2.38 15.78 -13.75
C THR A 54 -1.58 15.90 -12.45
N PHE A 55 -2.30 16.07 -11.35
CA PHE A 55 -1.74 16.06 -10.01
C PHE A 55 -2.15 14.77 -9.31
N GLU A 56 -1.19 14.15 -8.63
CA GLU A 56 -1.38 12.89 -7.92
C GLU A 56 -1.04 13.05 -6.45
N LEU A 57 -1.95 12.67 -5.55
CA LEU A 57 -1.66 12.54 -4.13
C LEU A 57 -1.25 11.09 -3.82
N ARG A 58 0.03 10.86 -3.56
CA ARG A 58 0.56 9.52 -3.28
C ARG A 58 1.69 9.50 -2.25
N GLU A 59 1.94 8.31 -1.71
CA GLU A 59 3.05 8.08 -0.80
C GLU A 59 4.37 7.88 -1.57
N GLY A 60 5.47 8.33 -0.97
CA GLY A 60 6.80 8.04 -1.49
C GLY A 60 7.05 6.53 -1.45
N GLN A 61 7.34 5.92 -2.60
CA GLN A 61 7.63 4.49 -2.66
C GLN A 61 9.06 4.23 -2.21
N THR A 62 9.23 3.50 -1.11
CA THR A 62 10.50 2.90 -0.75
C THR A 62 10.51 1.45 -1.25
N PRO A 63 11.58 1.00 -1.94
CA PRO A 63 11.68 -0.40 -2.33
C PRO A 63 11.62 -1.30 -1.09
N TYR A 64 10.72 -2.29 -1.13
CA TYR A 64 10.64 -3.30 -0.09
C TYR A 64 11.96 -4.09 -0.05
N GLY A 65 12.53 -4.29 1.15
CA GLY A 65 13.70 -5.15 1.36
C GLY A 65 15.09 -4.50 1.26
N LYS A 66 15.22 -3.18 1.08
CA LYS A 66 16.52 -2.46 1.17
C LYS A 66 16.84 -1.92 2.58
N ALA A 67 16.29 -2.53 3.62
CA ALA A 67 16.72 -2.23 4.98
C ALA A 67 18.05 -2.95 5.21
N ASN A 68 19.14 -2.20 5.36
CA ASN A 68 20.44 -2.74 5.79
C ASN A 68 20.39 -3.34 7.19
N ASP A 69 19.30 -3.07 7.91
CA ASP A 69 19.02 -3.47 9.27
C ASP A 69 17.60 -4.08 9.28
N LEU A 70 17.49 -5.32 8.79
CA LEU A 70 16.27 -6.11 9.02
C LEU A 70 16.19 -6.32 10.52
N ASP A 71 15.31 -5.59 11.22
CA ASP A 71 15.05 -5.81 12.63
C ASP A 71 14.64 -7.29 12.80
N SER A 72 15.58 -8.10 13.28
CA SER A 72 15.41 -9.53 13.53
C SER A 72 14.34 -9.82 14.58
N ARG A 73 13.75 -8.78 15.17
CA ARG A 73 12.56 -8.88 16.02
C ARG A 73 11.27 -9.13 15.26
N ASN A 74 11.23 -8.96 13.93
CA ASN A 74 10.07 -9.35 13.11
C ASN A 74 10.25 -10.73 12.43
N THR A 75 11.10 -11.60 12.99
CA THR A 75 11.26 -12.99 12.52
C THR A 75 10.23 -13.93 13.14
N PHE A 76 8.97 -13.50 13.24
CA PHE A 76 7.89 -14.46 13.44
C PHE A 76 7.65 -15.18 12.11
N LEU A 77 8.14 -16.42 12.02
CA LEU A 77 7.77 -17.32 10.94
C LEU A 77 6.27 -17.61 11.06
N TRP A 78 5.50 -17.08 10.11
CA TRP A 78 4.05 -17.26 9.99
C TRP A 78 3.60 -18.73 9.90
N SER A 79 4.53 -19.66 9.67
CA SER A 79 4.32 -21.10 9.60
C SER A 79 4.58 -21.85 10.92
N GLN A 80 4.99 -21.16 11.99
CA GLN A 80 5.25 -21.79 13.29
C GLN A 80 4.02 -21.64 14.18
N GLN A 81 3.49 -22.75 14.68
CA GLN A 81 2.46 -22.73 15.72
C GLN A 81 3.06 -22.10 16.99
N PRO A 82 2.42 -21.09 17.60
CA PRO A 82 2.94 -20.49 18.81
C PRO A 82 3.05 -21.54 19.92
N PRO A 83 4.09 -21.50 20.76
CA PRO A 83 4.24 -22.45 21.86
C PRO A 83 3.03 -22.39 22.79
N SER A 84 2.48 -23.55 23.13
CA SER A 84 1.33 -23.67 24.01
C SER A 84 1.64 -23.09 25.40
N LEU A 85 0.93 -22.05 25.82
CA LEU A 85 1.08 -21.37 27.12
C LEU A 85 0.61 -22.19 28.34
N ILE A 86 0.41 -23.51 28.19
CA ILE A 86 -0.18 -24.37 29.23
C ILE A 86 0.81 -24.66 30.38
N GLY A 87 2.10 -24.37 30.22
CA GLY A 87 3.12 -24.65 31.24
C GLY A 87 3.47 -23.52 32.22
N GLN A 88 2.96 -22.29 32.05
CA GLN A 88 3.45 -21.12 32.81
C GLN A 88 2.71 -20.83 34.13
N PHE A 89 1.70 -21.63 34.50
CA PHE A 89 0.87 -21.40 35.70
C PHE A 89 0.98 -22.48 36.79
N LEU A 90 1.98 -23.37 36.76
CA LEU A 90 2.12 -24.46 37.75
C LEU A 90 3.45 -24.42 38.51
N HIS A 91 3.92 -23.25 38.90
CA HIS A 91 4.99 -23.16 39.90
C HIS A 91 4.86 -21.96 40.85
N GLU A 92 3.68 -21.81 41.42
CA GLU A 92 3.50 -21.13 42.71
C GLU A 92 2.59 -21.99 43.58
N ASN A 93 3.22 -22.90 44.35
CA ASN A 93 2.73 -23.35 45.65
C ASN A 93 3.89 -23.98 46.44
#